data_AF-A0A2D6KWJ0-F1
#
_entry.id   AF-A0A2D6KWJ0-F1
#
_cell.length_a   1.000
_cell.length_b   1.000
_cell.length_c   1.000
_cell.angle_alpha   90.00
_cell.angle_beta   90.00
_cell.angle_gamma   90.00
#
_symmetry.space_group_name_H-M   'P 1'
#
loop_
_entity.id
_entity.type
_entity.pdbx_description
1 polymer ?
#
loop_
_entity_poly.entity_id
_entity_poly.type
_entity_poly.pdbx_seq_one_letter_code
_entity_poly.pdbx_strand_id
1 'polypeptide(L)'
;MKKIIVALMAITVLLVSTGLAAAKKCDCTTIQSGELLTTDGRVITTGYDKWGYNYQGHMFNGYYCDAYRDAAWCQPYKDVKLAMKWNDAWLSNKDCTGDGLLDRYYGYNSHIGSGAWLTNHQSGEYEADGEICKWNYFVKIVAAPADAYVESGNWYTADGTEIGVVIWGSFATVQVVSNDPCAGENGNQYVSPFTPGFGRY
;
A
#
# COMPACT_ATOMS: atom_id res chain seq x y z
N MET A 1 36.51 58.57 44.70
CA MET A 1 35.51 58.75 43.64
C MET A 1 35.74 57.68 42.58
N LYS A 2 34.66 57.03 42.13
CA LYS A 2 34.59 55.67 41.56
C LYS A 2 35.38 55.48 40.25
N LYS A 3 36.20 54.42 40.18
CA LYS A 3 36.76 53.88 38.93
C LYS A 3 35.68 53.01 38.27
N ILE A 4 35.22 53.41 37.08
CA ILE A 4 34.29 52.63 36.26
C ILE A 4 35.13 51.72 35.35
N ILE A 5 35.04 50.41 35.59
CA ILE A 5 35.64 49.38 34.74
C ILE A 5 34.62 49.07 33.65
N VAL A 6 34.99 49.33 32.39
CA VAL A 6 34.23 48.91 31.21
C VAL A 6 34.54 47.44 30.97
N ALA A 7 33.57 46.56 31.22
CA ALA A 7 33.65 45.14 30.89
C ALA A 7 33.25 44.93 29.42
N LEU A 8 34.23 44.57 28.57
CA LEU A 8 33.98 44.05 27.23
C LEU A 8 33.36 42.64 27.37
N MET A 9 32.07 42.50 27.04
CA MET A 9 31.47 41.18 26.78
C MET A 9 31.83 40.77 25.36
N ALA A 10 32.74 39.81 25.22
CA ALA A 10 32.96 39.09 23.98
C ALA A 10 31.80 38.11 23.76
N ILE A 11 30.93 38.42 22.79
CA ILE A 11 29.88 37.50 22.33
C ILE A 11 30.54 36.51 21.36
N THR A 12 30.85 35.32 21.85
CA THR A 12 31.23 34.17 21.03
C THR A 12 29.97 33.58 20.40
N VAL A 13 29.77 33.86 19.12
CA VAL A 13 28.75 33.19 18.30
C VAL A 13 29.23 31.77 18.01
N LEU A 14 28.74 30.80 18.78
CA LEU A 14 28.87 29.38 18.50
C LEU A 14 27.98 29.05 17.29
N LEU A 15 28.58 28.96 16.10
CA LEU A 15 27.99 28.32 14.94
C LEU A 15 27.85 26.82 15.23
N VAL A 16 26.68 26.43 15.74
CA VAL A 16 26.27 25.03 15.77
C VAL A 16 25.88 24.66 14.33
N SER A 17 26.84 24.13 13.57
CA SER A 17 26.53 23.45 12.32
C SER A 17 25.76 22.19 12.65
N THR A 18 24.43 22.25 12.59
CA THR A 18 23.59 21.05 12.52
C THR A 18 23.89 20.39 11.18
N GLY A 19 24.87 19.49 11.17
CA GLY A 19 25.06 18.58 10.05
C GLY A 19 23.79 17.75 9.92
N LEU A 20 22.94 18.10 8.97
CA LEU A 20 22.00 17.15 8.37
C LEU A 20 22.86 16.04 7.79
N ALA A 21 23.07 14.98 8.57
CA ALA A 21 23.67 13.77 8.06
C ALA A 21 22.79 13.30 6.90
N ALA A 22 23.32 13.45 5.68
CA ALA A 22 22.72 12.82 4.52
C ALA A 22 22.62 11.32 4.83
N ALA A 23 21.40 10.80 4.86
CA ALA A 23 21.16 9.38 5.08
C ALA A 23 22.08 8.59 4.15
N LYS A 24 22.90 7.71 4.73
CA LYS A 24 23.78 6.81 3.99
C LYS A 24 22.90 6.12 2.95
N LYS A 25 23.24 6.27 1.67
CA LYS A 25 22.61 5.51 0.59
C LYS A 25 22.90 4.05 0.91
N CYS A 26 21.92 3.37 1.51
CA CYS A 26 22.02 1.96 1.82
C CYS A 26 21.92 1.25 0.47
N ASP A 27 22.90 0.41 0.14
CA ASP A 27 22.70 -0.51 -0.98
C ASP A 27 21.53 -1.41 -0.58
N CYS A 28 20.43 -1.33 -1.31
CA CYS A 28 19.21 -2.01 -0.89
C CYS A 28 19.43 -3.51 -0.80
N THR A 29 19.05 -4.11 0.33
CA THR A 29 19.03 -5.55 0.52
C THR A 29 17.90 -6.16 -0.29
N THR A 30 18.15 -7.25 -1.00
CA THR A 30 17.15 -7.90 -1.87
C THR A 30 16.77 -9.26 -1.30
N ILE A 31 15.61 -9.79 -1.69
CA ILE A 31 15.15 -11.14 -1.27
C ILE A 31 16.22 -12.21 -1.55
N GLN A 32 17.01 -12.06 -2.62
CA GLN A 32 18.06 -12.98 -3.03
C GLN A 32 19.23 -13.05 -2.04
N SER A 33 19.40 -12.09 -1.13
CA SER A 33 20.42 -12.18 -0.08
C SER A 33 20.07 -13.22 0.98
N GLY A 34 18.78 -13.55 1.15
CA GLY A 34 18.30 -14.44 2.20
C GLY A 34 18.25 -13.80 3.60
N GLU A 35 18.41 -12.48 3.69
CA GLU A 35 18.47 -11.74 4.96
C GLU A 35 17.12 -11.12 5.36
N LEU A 36 16.23 -10.88 4.38
CA LEU A 36 14.96 -10.18 4.61
C LEU A 36 13.95 -11.05 5.35
N LEU A 37 13.22 -10.43 6.28
CA LEU A 37 12.25 -11.11 7.13
C LEU A 37 10.82 -10.62 6.83
N THR A 38 9.86 -11.52 7.02
CA THR A 38 8.46 -11.16 7.19
C THR A 38 8.25 -10.51 8.57
N THR A 39 7.11 -9.84 8.76
CA THR A 39 6.76 -9.20 10.04
C THR A 39 6.67 -10.19 11.21
N ASP A 40 6.46 -11.49 10.94
CA ASP A 40 6.48 -12.57 11.94
C ASP A 40 7.84 -13.28 12.05
N GLY A 41 8.90 -12.70 11.49
CA GLY A 41 10.29 -13.11 11.70
C GLY A 41 10.77 -14.28 10.83
N ARG A 42 10.05 -14.65 9.78
CA ARG A 42 10.45 -15.73 8.85
C ARG A 42 11.23 -15.15 7.68
N VAL A 43 12.26 -15.86 7.23
CA VAL A 43 13.03 -15.45 6.04
C VAL A 43 12.13 -15.45 4.80
N ILE A 44 12.18 -14.37 4.03
CA ILE A 44 11.51 -14.23 2.73
C ILE A 44 12.39 -14.91 1.68
N THR A 45 11.81 -15.85 0.95
CA THR A 45 12.50 -16.57 -0.13
C THR A 45 11.96 -16.13 -1.49
N THR A 46 12.68 -16.49 -2.56
CA THR A 46 12.20 -16.33 -3.94
C THR A 46 11.03 -17.27 -4.23
N GLY A 47 10.20 -16.92 -5.21
CA GLY A 47 9.03 -17.70 -5.59
C GLY A 47 7.84 -17.52 -4.63
N TYR A 48 6.93 -18.48 -4.66
CA TYR A 48 5.76 -18.49 -3.78
C TYR A 48 6.11 -19.06 -2.40
N ASP A 49 5.70 -18.37 -1.34
CA ASP A 49 5.69 -18.94 0.01
C ASP A 49 4.52 -19.91 0.20
N LYS A 50 4.48 -20.58 1.37
CA LYS A 50 3.41 -21.53 1.71
C LYS A 50 2.00 -20.92 1.76
N TRP A 51 1.89 -19.59 1.83
CA TRP A 51 0.63 -18.85 1.87
C TRP A 51 0.23 -18.33 0.49
N GLY A 52 1.06 -18.52 -0.55
CA GLY A 52 0.76 -18.04 -1.90
C GLY A 52 1.27 -16.62 -2.19
N TYR A 53 2.13 -16.04 -1.35
CA TYR A 53 2.82 -14.78 -1.65
C TYR A 53 4.07 -15.00 -2.47
N ASN A 54 4.21 -14.28 -3.58
CA ASN A 54 5.46 -14.10 -4.32
C ASN A 54 5.86 -12.62 -4.28
N TYR A 55 6.63 -12.25 -3.25
CA TYR A 55 7.05 -10.86 -3.02
C TYR A 55 7.94 -10.33 -4.15
N GLN A 56 8.79 -11.18 -4.73
CA GLN A 56 9.64 -10.80 -5.87
C GLN A 56 8.80 -10.45 -7.12
N GLY A 57 7.72 -11.21 -7.34
CA GLY A 57 6.80 -11.02 -8.46
C GLY A 57 5.66 -10.04 -8.20
N HIS A 58 5.64 -9.38 -7.04
CA HIS A 58 4.55 -8.50 -6.58
C HIS A 58 3.15 -9.10 -6.78
N MET A 59 2.99 -10.37 -6.40
CA MET A 59 1.73 -11.07 -6.58
C MET A 59 1.41 -12.06 -5.47
N PHE A 60 0.13 -12.29 -5.30
CA PHE A 60 -0.43 -13.29 -4.42
C PHE A 60 -1.40 -14.16 -5.20
N ASN A 61 -1.42 -15.46 -4.92
CA ASN A 61 -2.39 -16.38 -5.50
C ASN A 61 -2.70 -17.49 -4.48
N GLY A 62 -3.92 -17.50 -3.96
CA GLY A 62 -4.36 -18.42 -2.90
C GLY A 62 -5.83 -18.20 -2.55
N TYR A 63 -6.23 -18.58 -1.35
CA TYR A 63 -7.53 -18.24 -0.79
C TYR A 63 -7.46 -16.96 0.04
N TYR A 64 -8.60 -16.32 0.27
CA TYR A 64 -8.68 -15.05 0.99
C TYR A 64 -8.06 -15.15 2.39
N CYS A 65 -8.27 -16.28 3.09
CA CYS A 65 -7.67 -16.49 4.39
C CYS A 65 -6.15 -16.68 4.38
N ASP A 66 -5.58 -17.26 3.31
CA ASP A 66 -4.14 -17.45 3.20
C ASP A 66 -3.41 -16.09 3.20
N ALA A 67 -4.02 -15.08 2.57
CA ALA A 67 -3.50 -13.71 2.56
C ALA A 67 -3.33 -13.13 3.97
N TYR A 68 -4.11 -13.62 4.93
CA TYR A 68 -4.10 -13.21 6.33
C TYR A 68 -3.59 -14.31 7.27
N ARG A 69 -2.88 -15.32 6.72
CA ARG A 69 -2.27 -16.40 7.50
C ARG A 69 -3.28 -17.16 8.38
N ASP A 70 -4.46 -17.44 7.81
CA ASP A 70 -5.58 -18.11 8.49
C ASP A 70 -6.07 -17.40 9.77
N ALA A 71 -5.96 -16.07 9.83
CA ALA A 71 -6.48 -15.31 10.94
C ALA A 71 -7.97 -15.62 11.21
N ALA A 72 -8.36 -15.74 12.48
CA ALA A 72 -9.71 -16.19 12.86
C ALA A 72 -10.85 -15.37 12.23
N TRP A 73 -10.63 -14.06 12.02
CA TRP A 73 -11.65 -13.17 11.45
C TRP A 73 -11.92 -13.41 9.96
N CYS A 74 -10.98 -14.02 9.22
CA CYS A 74 -11.15 -14.25 7.78
C CYS A 74 -11.95 -15.53 7.48
N GLN A 75 -12.12 -16.42 8.48
CA GLN A 75 -12.64 -17.78 8.28
C GLN A 75 -13.98 -17.87 7.52
N PRO A 76 -14.93 -16.91 7.64
CA PRO A 76 -16.11 -16.88 6.79
C PRO A 76 -15.83 -16.82 5.27
N TYR A 77 -14.63 -16.39 4.88
CA TYR A 77 -14.17 -16.20 3.50
C TYR A 77 -13.10 -17.21 3.08
N LYS A 78 -12.86 -18.27 3.86
CA LYS A 78 -11.77 -19.22 3.60
C LYS A 78 -11.84 -19.90 2.23
N ASP A 79 -13.04 -20.05 1.66
CA ASP A 79 -13.27 -20.70 0.37
C ASP A 79 -13.27 -19.70 -0.80
N VAL A 80 -13.11 -18.40 -0.53
CA VAL A 80 -12.97 -17.35 -1.54
C VAL A 80 -11.58 -17.41 -2.14
N LYS A 81 -11.47 -17.61 -3.46
CA LYS A 81 -10.20 -17.53 -4.17
C LYS A 81 -9.80 -16.07 -4.33
N LEU A 82 -8.53 -15.75 -4.10
CA LEU A 82 -7.98 -14.41 -4.18
C LEU A 82 -6.67 -14.42 -4.99
N ALA A 83 -6.62 -13.55 -5.99
CA ALA A 83 -5.39 -13.20 -6.69
C ALA A 83 -5.13 -11.71 -6.54
N MET A 84 -3.91 -11.34 -6.16
CA MET A 84 -3.50 -9.95 -6.02
C MET A 84 -2.27 -9.63 -6.86
N LYS A 85 -2.15 -8.37 -7.27
CA LYS A 85 -0.94 -7.79 -7.87
C LYS A 85 -0.73 -6.38 -7.35
N TRP A 86 0.51 -5.97 -7.18
CA TRP A 86 0.86 -4.64 -6.71
C TRP A 86 2.15 -4.12 -7.35
N ASN A 87 2.56 -2.88 -7.02
CA ASN A 87 3.87 -2.32 -7.38
C ASN A 87 4.78 -2.11 -6.17
N ASP A 88 6.04 -1.74 -6.43
CA ASP A 88 7.05 -1.48 -5.40
C ASP A 88 6.62 -0.43 -4.37
N ALA A 89 5.82 0.56 -4.76
CA ALA A 89 5.35 1.59 -3.85
C ALA A 89 4.32 1.06 -2.82
N TRP A 90 3.56 0.01 -3.16
CA TRP A 90 2.67 -0.69 -2.23
C TRP A 90 3.45 -1.60 -1.27
N LEU A 91 4.28 -2.47 -1.83
CA LEU A 91 5.19 -3.35 -1.10
C LEU A 91 6.33 -3.75 -2.03
N SER A 92 7.50 -3.22 -1.73
CA SER A 92 8.76 -3.45 -2.44
C SER A 92 9.23 -4.90 -2.33
N ASN A 93 10.13 -5.32 -3.21
CA ASN A 93 10.86 -6.59 -3.11
C ASN A 93 12.28 -6.45 -2.51
N LYS A 94 12.54 -5.31 -1.86
CA LYS A 94 13.83 -4.95 -1.26
C LYS A 94 13.63 -4.12 0.00
N ASP A 95 14.67 -4.08 0.81
CA ASP A 95 14.87 -3.20 1.96
C ASP A 95 15.95 -2.17 1.61
N CYS A 96 15.55 -0.92 1.42
CA CYS A 96 16.46 0.20 1.23
C CYS A 96 16.57 1.07 2.49
N THR A 97 15.75 0.82 3.52
CA THR A 97 15.74 1.57 4.78
C THR A 97 16.66 0.96 5.84
N GLY A 98 17.04 -0.31 5.67
CA GLY A 98 17.94 -1.07 6.54
C GLY A 98 17.25 -1.64 7.78
N ASP A 99 15.93 -1.79 7.78
CA ASP A 99 15.16 -2.35 8.91
C ASP A 99 15.00 -3.88 8.84
N GLY A 100 15.49 -4.51 7.77
CA GLY A 100 15.41 -5.95 7.52
C GLY A 100 14.07 -6.41 6.98
N LEU A 101 13.14 -5.50 6.68
CA LEU A 101 11.80 -5.77 6.16
C LEU A 101 11.65 -5.24 4.74
N LEU A 102 10.68 -5.76 4.01
CA LEU A 102 10.35 -5.19 2.70
C LEU A 102 9.80 -3.77 2.85
N ASP A 103 10.37 -2.83 2.10
CA ASP A 103 9.93 -1.44 2.19
C ASP A 103 8.46 -1.28 1.75
N ARG A 104 7.77 -0.37 2.43
CA ARG A 104 6.48 0.17 1.99
C ARG A 104 6.69 1.64 1.66
N TYR A 105 6.04 2.12 0.60
CA TYR A 105 6.10 3.53 0.18
C TYR A 105 7.52 4.13 0.18
N TYR A 106 8.53 3.36 -0.26
CA TYR A 106 9.94 3.77 -0.19
C TYR A 106 10.17 5.14 -0.86
N GLY A 107 10.84 6.04 -0.13
CA GLY A 107 11.08 7.42 -0.57
C GLY A 107 9.95 8.40 -0.22
N TYR A 108 8.87 7.96 0.43
CA TYR A 108 7.75 8.78 0.86
C TYR A 108 7.48 8.65 2.37
N ASN A 109 6.76 9.61 2.94
CA ASN A 109 6.38 9.58 4.36
C ASN A 109 5.15 8.70 4.64
N SER A 110 4.39 8.37 3.60
CA SER A 110 3.19 7.54 3.66
C SER A 110 2.87 7.00 2.26
N HIS A 111 1.79 6.23 2.11
CA HIS A 111 1.29 5.86 0.79
C HIS A 111 0.77 7.05 -0.01
N ILE A 112 0.29 8.13 0.62
CA ILE A 112 -0.19 9.31 -0.09
C ILE A 112 0.94 9.89 -0.95
N GLY A 113 0.67 10.05 -2.25
CA GLY A 113 1.62 10.53 -3.26
C GLY A 113 2.69 9.52 -3.68
N SER A 114 2.67 8.28 -3.20
CA SER A 114 3.71 7.28 -3.53
C SER A 114 3.49 6.57 -4.87
N GLY A 115 2.31 6.72 -5.48
CA GLY A 115 1.90 5.96 -6.66
C GLY A 115 1.65 4.47 -6.36
N ALA A 116 1.48 4.08 -5.09
CA ALA A 116 1.16 2.71 -4.71
C ALA A 116 -0.16 2.23 -5.32
N TRP A 117 -0.21 0.99 -5.80
CA TRP A 117 -1.46 0.38 -6.25
C TRP A 117 -1.52 -1.11 -5.97
N LEU A 118 -2.75 -1.62 -5.89
CA LEU A 118 -3.11 -3.02 -5.69
C LEU A 118 -4.31 -3.37 -6.58
N THR A 119 -4.32 -4.58 -7.13
CA THR A 119 -5.54 -5.22 -7.62
C THR A 119 -5.93 -6.37 -6.71
N ASN A 120 -7.23 -6.51 -6.42
CA ASN A 120 -7.79 -7.74 -5.86
C ASN A 120 -8.76 -8.35 -6.86
N HIS A 121 -8.51 -9.60 -7.23
CA HIS A 121 -9.43 -10.41 -8.02
C HIS A 121 -9.91 -11.56 -7.14
N GLN A 122 -11.20 -11.60 -6.88
CA GLN A 122 -11.85 -12.57 -6.02
C GLN A 122 -12.88 -13.39 -6.81
N SER A 123 -13.06 -14.64 -6.43
CA SER A 123 -14.15 -15.47 -6.94
C SER A 123 -14.56 -16.52 -5.91
N GLY A 124 -15.81 -16.93 -5.99
CA GLY A 124 -16.37 -17.92 -5.09
C GLY A 124 -17.75 -18.38 -5.54
N GLU A 125 -18.41 -19.10 -4.66
CA GLU A 125 -19.79 -19.54 -4.83
C GLU A 125 -20.55 -19.50 -3.50
N TYR A 126 -21.86 -19.35 -3.58
CA TYR A 126 -22.78 -19.44 -2.45
C TYR A 126 -24.11 -20.06 -2.89
N GLU A 127 -24.90 -20.55 -1.96
CA GLU A 127 -26.25 -21.04 -2.24
C GLU A 127 -27.28 -19.92 -2.02
N ALA A 128 -28.15 -19.71 -3.00
CA ALA A 128 -29.33 -18.84 -2.88
C ALA A 128 -30.52 -19.48 -3.62
N ASP A 129 -31.69 -19.46 -2.97
CA ASP A 129 -32.92 -20.04 -3.52
C ASP A 129 -32.80 -21.50 -4.01
N GLY A 130 -31.91 -22.28 -3.39
CA GLY A 130 -31.64 -23.68 -3.74
C GLY A 130 -30.75 -23.88 -4.97
N GLU A 131 -30.16 -22.81 -5.51
CA GLU A 131 -29.20 -22.84 -6.61
C GLU A 131 -27.81 -22.38 -6.16
N ILE A 132 -26.76 -22.89 -6.81
CA ILE A 132 -25.38 -22.45 -6.57
C ILE A 132 -25.07 -21.25 -7.46
N CYS A 133 -24.88 -20.12 -6.82
CA CYS A 133 -24.50 -18.84 -7.43
C CYS A 133 -22.99 -18.71 -7.47
N LYS A 134 -22.43 -18.51 -8.66
CA LYS A 134 -21.00 -18.25 -8.86
C LYS A 134 -20.79 -16.77 -9.11
N TRP A 135 -19.77 -16.21 -8.48
CA TRP A 135 -19.46 -14.79 -8.60
C TRP A 135 -17.97 -14.55 -8.85
N ASN A 136 -17.68 -13.42 -9.49
CA ASN A 136 -16.34 -12.87 -9.58
C ASN A 136 -16.38 -11.37 -9.28
N TYR A 137 -15.35 -10.89 -8.58
CA TYR A 137 -15.21 -9.51 -8.17
C TYR A 137 -13.78 -9.04 -8.43
N PHE A 138 -13.62 -7.89 -9.05
CA PHE A 138 -12.32 -7.29 -9.33
C PHE A 138 -12.32 -5.83 -8.92
N VAL A 139 -11.29 -5.42 -8.19
CA VAL A 139 -11.10 -4.03 -7.76
C VAL A 139 -9.69 -3.55 -8.02
N LYS A 140 -9.57 -2.29 -8.43
CA LYS A 140 -8.32 -1.54 -8.48
C LYS A 140 -8.30 -0.49 -7.39
N ILE A 141 -7.20 -0.46 -6.65
CA ILE A 141 -6.98 0.43 -5.53
C ILE A 141 -5.67 1.17 -5.77
N VAL A 142 -5.67 2.49 -5.60
CA VAL A 142 -4.50 3.35 -5.78
C VAL A 142 -4.33 4.26 -4.58
N ALA A 143 -3.11 4.64 -4.26
CA ALA A 143 -2.86 5.69 -3.30
C ALA A 143 -3.38 7.04 -3.82
N ALA A 144 -3.91 7.85 -2.92
CA ALA A 144 -4.32 9.20 -3.27
C ALA A 144 -3.09 10.06 -3.63
N PRO A 145 -3.15 10.92 -4.67
CA PRO A 145 -2.14 11.94 -4.93
C PRO A 145 -1.91 12.85 -3.72
N ALA A 146 -0.72 13.44 -3.62
CA ALA A 146 -0.35 14.27 -2.47
C ALA A 146 -1.15 15.57 -2.34
N ASP A 147 -1.68 16.08 -3.45
CA ASP A 147 -2.49 17.30 -3.53
C ASP A 147 -4.01 17.03 -3.59
N ALA A 148 -4.41 15.75 -3.51
CA ALA A 148 -5.81 15.36 -3.47
C ALA A 148 -6.45 15.71 -2.12
N TYR A 149 -7.77 15.87 -2.12
CA TYR A 149 -8.54 16.13 -0.91
C TYR A 149 -9.74 15.17 -0.81
N VAL A 150 -10.27 15.01 0.40
CA VAL A 150 -11.46 14.17 0.65
C VAL A 150 -12.69 15.06 0.79
N GLU A 151 -13.75 14.73 0.07
CA GLU A 151 -15.07 15.32 0.23
C GLU A 151 -16.14 14.22 0.15
N SER A 152 -17.10 14.21 1.08
CA SER A 152 -18.22 13.26 1.07
C SER A 152 -17.83 11.77 0.94
N GLY A 153 -16.67 11.37 1.47
CA GLY A 153 -16.19 9.98 1.45
C GLY A 153 -15.44 9.57 0.17
N ASN A 154 -15.21 10.50 -0.76
CA ASN A 154 -14.44 10.28 -1.98
C ASN A 154 -13.17 11.14 -1.98
N TRP A 155 -12.10 10.62 -2.59
CA TRP A 155 -10.94 11.39 -2.98
C TRP A 155 -11.22 12.18 -4.25
N TYR A 156 -10.76 13.43 -4.29
CA TYR A 156 -10.77 14.31 -5.45
C TYR A 156 -9.36 14.82 -5.71
N THR A 157 -9.01 14.95 -6.98
CA THR A 157 -7.81 15.67 -7.42
C THR A 157 -7.88 17.15 -7.04
N ALA A 158 -6.75 17.85 -7.09
CA ALA A 158 -6.70 19.29 -6.79
C ALA A 158 -7.60 20.17 -7.69
N ASP A 159 -7.97 19.69 -8.88
CA ASP A 159 -8.88 20.39 -9.80
C ASP A 159 -10.37 20.05 -9.59
N GLY A 160 -10.68 19.18 -8.63
CA GLY A 160 -12.05 18.78 -8.30
C GLY A 160 -12.57 17.57 -9.07
N THR A 161 -11.74 16.86 -9.85
CA THR A 161 -12.14 15.59 -10.47
C THR A 161 -12.12 14.45 -9.45
N GLU A 162 -13.22 13.70 -9.33
CA GLU A 162 -13.31 12.52 -8.45
C GLU A 162 -12.31 11.43 -8.86
N ILE A 163 -11.56 10.94 -7.88
CA ILE A 163 -10.68 9.77 -8.01
C ILE A 163 -11.46 8.51 -7.62
N GLY A 164 -12.11 8.53 -6.46
CA GLY A 164 -13.01 7.47 -6.03
C GLY A 164 -13.11 7.32 -4.52
N VAL A 165 -13.85 6.30 -4.09
CA VAL A 165 -14.20 6.08 -2.69
C VAL A 165 -12.97 5.88 -1.83
N VAL A 166 -12.91 6.58 -0.69
CA VAL A 166 -11.84 6.46 0.30
C VAL A 166 -11.83 5.04 0.87
N ILE A 167 -10.67 4.39 0.83
CA ILE A 167 -10.41 3.12 1.50
C ILE A 167 -9.08 3.20 2.25
N TRP A 168 -9.07 2.65 3.48
CA TRP A 168 -7.89 2.62 4.36
C TRP A 168 -7.21 3.99 4.58
N GLY A 169 -7.96 5.08 4.50
CA GLY A 169 -7.51 6.45 4.82
C GLY A 169 -6.52 7.09 3.84
N SER A 170 -5.80 6.32 3.02
CA SER A 170 -4.79 6.83 2.07
C SER A 170 -5.00 6.38 0.64
N PHE A 171 -6.04 5.56 0.39
CA PHE A 171 -6.27 4.96 -0.93
C PHE A 171 -7.66 5.29 -1.45
N ALA A 172 -7.81 5.15 -2.75
CA ALA A 172 -9.06 5.26 -3.47
C ALA A 172 -9.34 3.96 -4.24
N THR A 173 -10.60 3.52 -4.22
CA THR A 173 -11.09 2.52 -5.16
C THR A 173 -11.38 3.20 -6.49
N VAL A 174 -10.69 2.83 -7.57
CA VAL A 174 -10.78 3.51 -8.89
C VAL A 174 -11.47 2.69 -9.96
N GLN A 175 -11.69 1.40 -9.71
CA GLN A 175 -12.47 0.53 -10.58
C GLN A 175 -13.04 -0.63 -9.77
N VAL A 176 -14.31 -0.95 -9.99
CA VAL A 176 -14.97 -2.16 -9.49
C VAL A 176 -15.67 -2.86 -10.65
N VAL A 177 -15.42 -4.15 -10.80
CA VAL A 177 -16.10 -5.03 -11.76
C VAL A 177 -16.65 -6.19 -10.95
N SER A 178 -17.95 -6.48 -11.11
CA SER A 178 -18.61 -7.59 -10.44
C SER A 178 -19.46 -8.34 -11.45
N ASN A 179 -19.42 -9.66 -11.41
CA ASN A 179 -20.45 -10.49 -12.02
C ASN A 179 -20.96 -11.46 -10.96
N ASP A 180 -22.22 -11.29 -10.60
CA ASP A 180 -22.98 -12.18 -9.73
C ASP A 180 -24.41 -12.25 -10.30
N PRO A 181 -24.72 -13.31 -11.06
CA PRO A 181 -26.03 -13.46 -11.68
C PRO A 181 -27.18 -13.48 -10.68
N CYS A 182 -26.97 -14.02 -9.48
CA CYS A 182 -28.02 -14.14 -8.46
C CYS A 182 -28.28 -12.80 -7.76
N ALA A 183 -27.26 -11.95 -7.61
CA ALA A 183 -27.42 -10.58 -7.14
C ALA A 183 -27.82 -9.59 -8.26
N GLY A 184 -27.91 -10.06 -9.52
CA GLY A 184 -28.20 -9.21 -10.67
C GLY A 184 -27.05 -8.29 -11.09
N GLU A 185 -25.82 -8.58 -10.67
CA GLU A 185 -24.64 -7.77 -10.96
C GLU A 185 -23.93 -8.26 -12.23
N ASN A 186 -23.55 -7.32 -13.10
CA ASN A 186 -22.79 -7.62 -14.32
C ASN A 186 -21.86 -6.48 -14.72
N GLY A 187 -20.62 -6.81 -15.03
CA GLY A 187 -19.63 -5.90 -15.58
C GLY A 187 -19.19 -4.79 -14.62
N ASN A 188 -18.95 -3.61 -15.17
CA ASN A 188 -18.41 -2.47 -14.41
C ASN A 188 -19.46 -1.93 -13.44
N GLN A 189 -19.17 -1.99 -12.15
CA GLN A 189 -19.99 -1.36 -11.10
C GLN A 189 -19.54 0.08 -10.83
N TYR A 190 -18.24 0.33 -10.99
CA TYR A 190 -17.66 1.66 -10.83
C TYR A 190 -16.40 1.81 -11.70
N VAL A 191 -16.24 2.98 -12.32
CA VAL A 191 -15.04 3.39 -13.05
C VAL A 191 -14.78 4.86 -12.71
N SER A 192 -13.61 5.15 -12.17
CA SER A 192 -13.19 6.51 -11.81
C SER A 192 -13.29 7.46 -13.00
N PRO A 193 -13.89 8.66 -12.83
CA PRO A 193 -13.89 9.68 -13.87
C PRO A 193 -12.51 10.30 -14.10
N PHE A 194 -11.60 10.24 -13.11
CA PHE A 194 -10.21 10.67 -13.29
C PHE A 194 -9.43 9.68 -14.18
N THR A 195 -9.33 8.40 -13.77
CA THR A 195 -8.86 7.29 -14.63
C THR A 195 -8.86 5.94 -13.90
N PRO A 196 -9.19 4.81 -14.55
CA PRO A 196 -8.99 3.47 -13.98
C PRO A 196 -7.57 2.91 -14.19
N GLY A 197 -6.65 3.67 -14.79
CA GLY A 197 -5.28 3.26 -15.11
C GLY A 197 -4.25 3.74 -14.09
N PHE A 198 -3.26 2.91 -13.77
CA PHE A 198 -2.29 3.17 -12.72
C PHE A 198 -1.27 4.29 -13.00
N GLY A 199 -1.12 4.74 -14.25
CA GLY A 199 -0.04 5.64 -14.66
C GLY A 199 -0.22 7.13 -14.38
N ARG A 200 -1.29 7.54 -13.67
CA ARG A 200 -1.60 8.96 -13.36
C ARG A 200 -1.60 9.29 -11.87
N TYR A 201 -1.29 8.31 -11.01
CA TYR A 201 -1.37 8.39 -9.55
C TYR A 201 0.00 8.50 -8.90
#